data_AF-A0A3B0W6S3-F1
#
_entry.id   AF-A0A3B0W6S3-F1
#
_cell.length_a   1.000
_cell.length_b   1.000
_cell.length_c   1.000
_cell.angle_alpha   90.00
_cell.angle_beta   90.00
_cell.angle_gamma   90.00
#
_symmetry.space_group_name_H-M   'P 1'
#
loop_
_entity.id
_entity.type
_entity.pdbx_description
1 polymer ?
#
loop_
_entity_poly.entity_id
_entity_poly.type
_entity_poly.pdbx_seq_one_letter_code
_entity_poly.pdbx_strand_id
1 'polypeptide(L)' 'MKKAINIRMDETLLTDLDSYARELERSRTYIIEKAVSSYFDTLDEIISDKRIDELKTGKTEAYSLEEVAQKLGLN' A
#
# COMPACT_ATOMS: atom_id res chain seq x y z
N MET A 1 12.27 1.17 12.35
CA MET A 1 13.63 1.47 11.83
C MET A 1 13.51 1.87 10.37
N LYS A 2 14.17 2.95 9.93
CA LYS A 2 14.20 3.34 8.51
C LYS A 2 15.27 2.54 7.77
N LYS A 3 15.00 2.14 6.52
CA LYS A 3 15.96 1.47 5.63
C LYS A 3 16.22 2.38 4.43
N ALA A 4 17.49 2.51 4.05
CA ALA A 4 17.86 3.21 2.83
C ALA A 4 17.55 2.33 1.60
N ILE A 5 17.03 2.95 0.56
CA ILE A 5 16.79 2.33 -0.75
C ILE A 5 17.34 3.24 -1.84
N ASN A 6 17.79 2.66 -2.94
CA ASN A 6 18.15 3.42 -4.14
C ASN A 6 17.00 3.29 -5.15
N ILE A 7 16.52 4.43 -5.65
CA ILE A 7 15.45 4.49 -6.65
C ILE A 7 15.92 5.30 -7.85
N ARG A 8 15.56 4.85 -9.05
CA ARG A 8 15.68 5.64 -10.28
C ARG A 8 14.37 6.40 -10.48
N MET A 9 14.47 7.66 -10.86
CA MET A 9 13.34 8.56 -11.05
C MET A 9 13.59 9.45 -12.27
N ASP A 10 12.52 9.86 -12.92
CA ASP A 10 12.57 10.89 -13.97
C ASP A 10 13.14 12.21 -13.43
N GLU A 11 13.94 12.90 -14.24
CA GLU A 11 14.65 14.11 -13.83
C GLU A 11 13.69 15.28 -13.56
N THR A 12 12.62 15.40 -14.36
CA THR A 12 11.61 16.45 -14.16
C THR A 12 10.85 16.22 -12.86
N LEU A 13 10.45 14.97 -12.60
CA LEU A 13 9.79 14.61 -11.33
C LEU A 13 10.69 14.85 -10.11
N LEU A 14 11.99 14.56 -10.23
CA LEU A 14 12.95 14.84 -9.15
C LEU A 14 13.09 16.35 -8.91
N THR A 15 13.08 17.15 -9.97
CA THR A 15 13.14 18.62 -9.90
C THR A 15 11.90 19.20 -9.20
N ASP A 16 10.71 18.69 -9.52
CA ASP A 16 9.47 19.09 -8.88
C ASP A 16 9.46 18.71 -7.40
N LEU A 17 9.87 17.48 -7.09
CA LEU A 17 10.03 17.00 -5.71
C LEU A 17 10.97 17.89 -4.90
N ASP A 18 12.05 18.36 -5.51
CA ASP A 18 13.00 19.29 -4.89
C ASP A 18 12.39 20.65 -4.60
N SER A 19 11.59 21.19 -5.52
CA SER A 19 10.89 22.46 -5.32
C SER A 19 9.92 22.35 -4.15
N TYR A 20 9.09 21.31 -4.12
CA TYR A 20 8.13 21.09 -3.02
C TYR A 20 8.82 20.84 -1.68
N ALA A 21 9.90 20.05 -1.66
CA ALA A 21 10.69 19.80 -0.46
C ALA A 21 11.22 21.10 0.15
N ARG A 22 11.75 22.00 -0.70
CA ARG A 22 12.25 23.31 -0.29
C ARG A 22 11.13 24.22 0.21
N GLU A 23 10.04 24.35 -0.54
CA GLU A 23 8.93 25.24 -0.20
C GLU A 23 8.21 24.84 1.10
N LEU A 24 8.10 23.53 1.36
CA LEU A 24 7.41 23.00 2.54
C LEU A 24 8.34 22.81 3.75
N GLU A 25 9.64 23.10 3.61
CA GLU A 25 10.67 22.81 4.61
C GLU A 25 10.60 21.34 5.08
N ARG A 26 10.58 20.42 4.11
CA ARG A 26 10.54 18.97 4.34
C ARG A 26 11.62 18.25 3.53
N SER A 27 12.01 17.06 3.97
CA SER A 27 12.93 16.23 3.20
C SER A 27 12.21 15.53 2.05
N ARG A 28 12.95 15.24 0.97
CA ARG A 28 12.48 14.35 -0.11
C ARG A 28 11.91 13.04 0.44
N THR A 29 12.60 12.45 1.41
CA THR A 29 12.17 11.22 2.09
C THR A 29 10.79 11.36 2.73
N TYR A 30 10.51 12.48 3.39
CA TYR A 30 9.18 12.72 3.99
C TYR A 30 8.09 12.74 2.93
N ILE A 31 8.30 13.47 1.83
CA ILE A 31 7.32 13.59 0.75
C ILE A 31 7.12 12.24 0.06
N ILE A 32 8.21 11.51 -0.25
CA ILE A 32 8.15 10.17 -0.84
C ILE A 32 7.40 9.20 0.08
N GLU A 33 7.69 9.21 1.39
CA GLU A 33 6.97 8.37 2.37
C GLU A 33 5.47 8.67 2.32
N LYS A 34 5.07 9.95 2.29
CA LYS A 34 3.65 10.35 2.21
C LYS A 34 2.99 9.98 0.89
N ALA A 35 3.67 10.20 -0.23
CA ALA A 35 3.17 9.85 -1.56
C ALA A 35 2.95 8.35 -1.70
N VAL A 36 3.92 7.53 -1.28
CA VAL A 36 3.81 6.07 -1.31
C VAL A 36 2.69 5.58 -0.39
N SER A 37 2.62 6.10 0.84
CA SER A 37 1.52 5.75 1.75
C SER A 37 0.14 6.10 1.19
N SER A 38 0.01 7.28 0.56
CA SER A 38 -1.26 7.68 -0.05
C SER A 38 -1.63 6.82 -1.26
N TYR A 39 -0.64 6.37 -2.04
CA TYR A 39 -0.90 5.51 -3.20
C TYR A 39 -1.32 4.09 -2.77
N PHE A 40 -0.93 3.64 -1.57
CA PHE A 40 -1.37 2.35 -1.05
C PHE A 40 -2.89 2.26 -0.90
N ASP A 41 -3.59 3.36 -0.59
CA ASP A 41 -5.06 3.34 -0.54
C ASP A 41 -5.67 2.94 -1.90
N THR A 42 -5.12 3.44 -3.00
CA THR A 42 -5.53 3.06 -4.36
C THR A 42 -5.15 1.62 -4.69
N LEU A 43 -3.96 1.17 -4.28
CA LEU A 43 -3.54 -0.21 -4.50
C LEU A 43 -4.38 -1.20 -3.69
N ASP A 44 -4.80 -0.83 -2.49
CA ASP A 44 -5.65 -1.64 -1.62
C ASP A 44 -7.05 -1.83 -2.24
N GLU A 45 -7.59 -0.81 -2.91
CA GLU A 45 -8.83 -0.94 -3.70
C GLU A 45 -8.67 -1.97 -4.83
N ILE A 46 -7.61 -1.86 -5.63
CA ILE A 46 -7.32 -2.82 -6.72
C ILE A 46 -7.15 -4.25 -6.18
N ILE A 47 -6.45 -4.41 -5.05
CA ILE A 47 -6.28 -5.71 -4.40
C ILE A 47 -7.62 -6.24 -3.89
N SER A 48 -8.46 -5.37 -3.33
CA SER A 48 -9.79 -5.75 -2.83
C SER A 48 -10.68 -6.24 -3.94
N ASP A 49 -10.73 -5.56 -5.08
CA ASP A 49 -11.47 -5.99 -6.27
C ASP A 49 -11.00 -7.37 -6.75
N LYS A 50 -9.68 -7.56 -6.85
CA LYS A 50 -9.11 -8.85 -7.22
C LYS A 50 -9.56 -9.97 -6.27
N ARG A 51 -9.54 -9.73 -4.95
CA ARG A 51 -9.98 -10.71 -3.95
C ARG A 51 -11.46 -11.03 -4.06
N ILE A 52 -12.29 -10.02 -4.35
CA ILE A 52 -13.73 -10.21 -4.57
C ILE A 52 -13.97 -11.08 -5.81
N ASP A 53 -13.22 -10.87 -6.90
CA ASP A 53 -13.33 -11.70 -8.10
C ASP A 53 -12.84 -13.13 -7.87
N GLU A 54 -11.78 -13.32 -7.10
CA GLU A 54 -11.32 -14.65 -6.68
C GLU A 54 -12.39 -15.37 -5.86
N LEU A 55 -13.11 -14.66 -4.99
CA LEU A 55 -14.22 -15.23 -4.21
C LEU A 55 -15.39 -15.62 -5.12
N LYS A 56 -15.79 -14.74 -6.04
CA LYS A 56 -16.88 -15.00 -7.00
C LYS A 56 -16.57 -16.18 -7.94
N THR A 57 -15.30 -16.33 -8.32
CA THR A 57 -14.85 -17.40 -9.22
C THR A 57 -14.52 -18.70 -8.51
N GLY A 58 -14.70 -18.77 -7.18
CA GLY A 58 -14.45 -19.97 -6.37
C GLY A 58 -12.97 -20.30 -6.21
N LYS A 59 -12.06 -19.35 -6.49
CA LYS A 59 -10.61 -19.51 -6.26
C LYS A 59 -10.23 -19.33 -4.78
N THR A 60 -11.07 -18.63 -4.02
CA THR A 60 -10.98 -18.53 -2.57
C THR A 60 -12.35 -18.76 -1.96
N GLU A 61 -12.37 -19.23 -0.72
CA GLU A 61 -13.60 -19.49 0.05
C GLU A 61 -13.77 -18.43 1.15
N ALA A 62 -15.02 -18.18 1.53
CA ALA A 62 -15.35 -17.43 2.74
C ALA A 62 -15.61 -18.43 3.87
N TYR A 63 -15.18 -18.08 5.09
CA TYR A 63 -15.44 -18.85 6.30
C TYR A 63 -16.37 -18.08 7.24
N SER A 64 -17.29 -18.77 7.90
CA SER A 64 -18.06 -18.22 9.01
C SER A 64 -17.16 -17.98 10.23
N LEU A 65 -17.64 -17.16 11.17
CA LEU A 65 -16.91 -16.91 12.41
C LEU A 65 -16.68 -18.20 13.21
N GLU A 66 -17.69 -19.08 13.23
CA GLU A 66 -17.63 -20.38 13.88
C GLU A 66 -16.58 -21.31 13.24
N GLU A 67 -16.54 -21.36 11.90
CA GLU A 67 -15.55 -22.15 11.15
C GLU A 67 -14.12 -21.66 11.43
N VAL A 68 -13.93 -20.34 11.53
CA VAL A 68 -12.65 -19.74 11.90
C VAL A 68 -12.28 -20.09 13.35
N ALA A 69 -13.22 -19.97 14.29
CA ALA A 69 -12.98 -20.27 15.70
C ALA A 69 -12.61 -21.75 15.93
N GLN A 70 -13.25 -22.67 15.21
CA GLN A 70 -12.90 -24.09 15.23
C GLN A 70 -11.48 -24.32 14.67
N LYS A 71 -11.13 -23.71 13.52
CA LYS A 71 -9.78 -23.83 12.93
C LYS A 71 -8.68 -23.29 13.83
N LEU A 72 -8.96 -22.26 14.63
CA LEU A 72 -8.00 -21.64 15.53
C LEU A 72 -7.99 -22.25 16.94
N GLY A 73 -8.85 -23.24 17.23
CA GLY A 73 -8.92 -23.88 18.54
C GLY A 73 -9.45 -22.97 19.65
N LEU A 74 -10.33 -22.03 19.31
CA LEU A 74 -10.90 -21.06 20.24
C LEU A 74 -12.21 -21.55 20.91
N ASN A 75 -12.74 -22.70 20.47
CA ASN A 75 -14.01 -23.31 20.93
C ASN A 75 -13.85 -24.82 21.19
#